data_AF-A0A7C7PGW5-F1
#
_entry.id   AF-A0A7C7PGW5-F1
#
_cell.length_a   1.000
_cell.length_b   1.000
_cell.length_c   1.000
_cell.angle_alpha   90.00
_cell.angle_beta   90.00
_cell.angle_gamma   90.00
#
_symmetry.space_group_name_H-M   'P 1'
#
loop_
_entity.id
_entity.type
_entity.pdbx_description
1 polymer ?
#
loop_
_entity_poly.entity_id
_entity_poly.type
_entity_poly.pdbx_seq_one_letter_code
_entity_poly.pdbx_strand_id
1 'polypeptide(L)'
;MITSAQVRLVDENGEQVGIVPTADALRRAQDVGLDLLEVSPNADPPVCKILDYGRFRYEAQKKKNEARKKQKTIDVKEIKMRPNIDTHDYEVKMRSIHRFIGEGDKVKVTMRFRGREMVHQEIGKQV
;
A
#
# COMPACT_ATOMS: atom_id res chain seq x y z
N MET A 1 -8.45 -18.23 -18.00
CA MET A 1 -8.46 -19.39 -18.91
C MET A 1 -7.09 -19.43 -19.55
N ILE A 2 -6.33 -20.51 -19.40
CA ILE A 2 -4.96 -20.61 -19.92
C ILE A 2 -5.07 -20.92 -21.41
N THR A 3 -4.53 -20.04 -22.26
CA THR A 3 -4.62 -20.16 -23.73
C THR A 3 -3.38 -20.77 -24.36
N SER A 4 -2.29 -20.85 -23.62
CA SER A 4 -1.00 -21.38 -24.07
C SER A 4 -1.04 -22.90 -24.21
N ALA A 5 -0.34 -23.45 -25.20
CA ALA A 5 -0.26 -24.90 -25.42
C ALA A 5 0.68 -25.61 -24.42
N GLN A 6 1.70 -24.89 -23.95
CA GLN A 6 2.67 -25.37 -22.97
C GLN A 6 2.80 -24.38 -21.82
N VAL A 7 3.05 -24.92 -20.63
CA VAL A 7 3.23 -24.15 -19.40
C VAL A 7 4.41 -24.70 -18.62
N ARG A 8 5.11 -23.82 -17.90
CA ARG A 8 6.07 -24.22 -16.88
C ARG A 8 5.29 -24.55 -15.61
N LEU A 9 5.26 -25.82 -15.24
CA LEU A 9 4.45 -26.32 -14.14
C LEU A 9 5.25 -26.40 -12.82
N VAL A 10 4.62 -25.90 -11.77
CA VAL A 10 4.98 -26.13 -10.37
C VAL A 10 3.88 -26.97 -9.73
N ASP A 11 4.24 -28.06 -9.08
CA ASP A 11 3.28 -28.97 -8.44
C ASP A 11 2.71 -28.38 -7.11
N GLU A 12 1.88 -29.18 -6.44
CA GLU A 12 1.27 -28.83 -5.16
C GLU A 12 2.27 -28.74 -3.99
N ASN A 13 3.39 -29.44 -4.09
CA ASN A 13 4.47 -29.46 -3.10
C ASN A 13 5.46 -28.29 -3.29
N GLY A 14 5.37 -27.59 -4.43
CA GLY A 14 6.26 -26.50 -4.81
C GLY A 14 7.47 -26.97 -5.63
N GLU A 15 7.51 -28.22 -6.08
CA GLU A 15 8.54 -28.75 -6.94
C GLU A 15 8.34 -28.30 -8.40
N GLN A 16 9.45 -28.05 -9.08
CA GLN A 16 9.43 -27.69 -10.49
C GLN A 16 9.35 -28.96 -11.34
N VAL A 17 8.19 -29.18 -11.96
CA VAL A 17 7.96 -30.29 -12.89
C VAL A 17 8.61 -30.00 -14.26
N GLY A 18 8.77 -28.73 -14.60
CA GLY A 18 9.34 -28.28 -15.87
C GLY A 18 8.27 -27.85 -16.87
N ILE A 19 8.59 -27.88 -18.16
CA ILE A 19 7.65 -27.46 -19.22
C ILE A 19 6.81 -28.67 -19.62
N VAL A 20 5.50 -28.55 -19.49
CA VAL A 20 4.53 -29.60 -19.83
C VAL A 20 3.40 -29.03 -20.69
N PRO A 21 2.69 -29.88 -21.45
CA PRO A 21 1.46 -29.46 -22.11
C PRO A 21 0.42 -28.99 -21.09
N THR A 22 -0.33 -27.95 -21.41
CA THR A 22 -1.37 -27.40 -20.53
C THR A 22 -2.43 -28.44 -20.16
N ALA A 23 -2.76 -29.36 -21.09
CA ALA A 23 -3.67 -30.47 -20.82
C ALA A 23 -3.14 -31.42 -19.74
N ASP A 24 -1.83 -31.70 -19.72
CA ASP A 24 -1.22 -32.54 -18.69
C ASP A 24 -1.21 -31.83 -17.33
N ALA A 25 -0.91 -30.54 -17.31
CA ALA A 25 -0.98 -29.72 -16.09
C ALA A 25 -2.40 -29.68 -15.51
N LEU A 26 -3.43 -29.55 -16.35
CA LEU A 26 -4.83 -29.55 -15.92
C LEU A 26 -5.23 -30.92 -15.34
N ARG A 27 -4.82 -32.01 -15.98
CA ARG A 27 -5.08 -33.37 -15.50
C ARG A 27 -4.43 -33.61 -14.14
N ARG A 28 -3.16 -33.25 -13.97
CA ARG A 28 -2.46 -33.39 -12.68
C ARG A 28 -3.15 -32.62 -11.57
N ALA A 29 -3.61 -31.40 -11.84
CA ALA A 29 -4.37 -30.62 -10.86
C ALA A 29 -5.67 -31.32 -10.46
N GLN A 30 -6.40 -31.89 -11.43
CA GLN A 30 -7.61 -32.67 -11.18
C GLN A 30 -7.34 -33.95 -10.38
N ASP A 31 -6.25 -34.66 -10.69
CA ASP A 31 -5.86 -35.91 -10.02
C ASP A 31 -5.61 -35.69 -8.51
N VAL A 32 -5.07 -34.53 -8.14
CA VAL A 32 -4.85 -34.14 -6.74
C VAL A 32 -6.00 -33.32 -6.14
N GLY A 33 -7.08 -33.08 -6.90
CA GLY A 33 -8.25 -32.32 -6.45
C GLY A 33 -8.00 -30.83 -6.17
N LEU A 34 -7.01 -30.24 -6.84
CA LEU A 34 -6.63 -28.82 -6.70
C LEU A 34 -6.85 -28.05 -8.03
N ASP A 35 -6.60 -26.74 -8.00
CA ASP A 35 -6.73 -25.89 -9.18
C ASP A 35 -5.37 -25.67 -9.86
N LEU A 36 -5.37 -25.55 -11.19
CA LEU A 36 -4.23 -25.05 -11.94
C LEU A 36 -4.33 -23.53 -12.06
N LEU A 37 -3.48 -22.80 -11.33
CA LEU A 37 -3.45 -21.34 -11.36
C LEU A 37 -2.26 -20.82 -12.17
N GLU A 38 -2.52 -19.94 -13.12
CA GLU A 38 -1.48 -19.18 -13.81
C GLU A 38 -0.94 -18.06 -12.91
N VAL A 39 0.32 -18.17 -12.50
CA VAL A 39 0.96 -17.22 -11.57
C VAL A 39 1.84 -16.20 -12.27
N SER A 40 2.33 -16.51 -13.47
CA SER A 40 3.13 -15.58 -14.29
C SER A 40 2.74 -15.70 -15.76
N PRO A 41 1.74 -14.94 -16.22
CA PRO A 41 1.27 -14.97 -17.61
C PRO A 41 2.29 -14.38 -18.59
N ASN A 42 3.16 -13.48 -18.13
CA ASN A 42 4.13 -12.78 -18.97
C ASN A 42 5.41 -13.58 -19.26
N ALA A 43 5.54 -14.80 -18.71
CA ALA A 43 6.68 -15.66 -18.97
C ALA A 43 6.45 -16.48 -20.25
N ASP A 44 7.54 -16.86 -20.93
CA ASP A 44 7.50 -17.77 -22.08
C ASP A 44 8.29 -19.05 -21.77
N PRO A 45 7.63 -20.21 -21.58
CA PRO A 45 6.19 -20.41 -21.46
C PRO A 45 5.63 -19.89 -20.11
N PRO A 46 4.32 -19.59 -20.01
CA PRO A 46 3.70 -19.09 -18.78
C PRO A 46 3.90 -20.04 -17.61
N VAL A 47 4.03 -19.49 -16.40
CA VAL A 47 4.21 -20.29 -15.19
C VAL A 47 2.86 -20.57 -14.55
N CYS A 48 2.54 -21.85 -14.40
CA CYS A 48 1.34 -22.33 -13.73
C CYS A 48 1.71 -23.14 -12.49
N LYS A 49 0.91 -23.02 -11.44
CA LYS A 49 1.09 -23.73 -10.18
C LYS A 49 -0.18 -24.47 -9.79
N ILE A 50 -0.04 -25.71 -9.33
CA ILE A 50 -1.14 -26.48 -8.75
C ILE A 50 -1.33 -26.04 -7.30
N LEU A 51 -2.50 -25.52 -6.95
CA LEU A 51 -2.81 -25.04 -5.60
C LEU A 51 -4.33 -24.88 -5.38
N ASP A 52 -4.74 -24.80 -4.12
CA ASP A 52 -6.12 -24.44 -3.76
C ASP A 52 -6.33 -22.93 -3.94
N TYR A 53 -7.15 -22.55 -4.92
CA TYR A 53 -7.39 -21.14 -5.23
C TYR A 53 -8.09 -20.40 -4.07
N GLY A 54 -9.04 -21.06 -3.38
CA GLY A 54 -9.79 -20.47 -2.28
C GLY A 54 -8.87 -20.11 -1.11
N ARG A 55 -8.03 -21.06 -0.69
CA ARG A 55 -7.03 -20.86 0.37
C ARG A 55 -6.01 -19.81 -0.01
N PHE A 56 -5.48 -19.86 -1.23
CA PHE A 56 -4.51 -18.87 -1.71
C PHE A 56 -5.07 -17.45 -1.69
N ARG A 57 -6.31 -17.26 -2.14
CA ARG A 57 -7.00 -15.96 -2.10
C ARG A 57 -7.18 -15.46 -0.67
N TYR A 58 -7.56 -16.34 0.25
CA TYR A 58 -7.70 -16.00 1.66
C TYR A 58 -6.36 -15.58 2.29
N GLU A 59 -5.30 -16.35 2.08
CA GLU A 59 -3.96 -16.05 2.60
C GLU A 59 -3.39 -14.75 2.01
N ALA A 60 -3.55 -14.54 0.69
CA ALA A 60 -3.15 -13.31 0.02
C ALA A 60 -3.92 -12.10 0.58
N GLN A 61 -5.23 -12.23 0.81
CA GLN A 61 -6.04 -11.16 1.41
C GLN A 61 -5.64 -10.89 2.86
N LYS A 62 -5.40 -11.92 3.66
CA LYS A 62 -4.94 -11.82 5.05
C LYS A 62 -3.59 -11.09 5.10
N LYS A 63 -2.62 -11.51 4.30
CA LYS A 63 -1.30 -10.87 4.20
C LYS A 63 -1.40 -9.40 3.76
N LYS A 64 -2.25 -9.09 2.77
CA LYS A 64 -2.52 -7.72 2.32
C LYS A 64 -3.13 -6.86 3.43
N ASN A 65 -4.06 -7.40 4.20
CA ASN A 65 -4.68 -6.72 5.33
C ASN A 65 -3.69 -6.48 6.47
N GLU A 66 -2.85 -7.46 6.80
CA GLU A 66 -1.77 -7.31 7.80
C GLU A 66 -0.75 -6.27 7.36
N ALA A 67 -0.34 -6.28 6.08
CA ALA A 67 0.56 -5.27 5.52
C ALA A 67 -0.05 -3.85 5.60
N ARG A 68 -1.34 -3.71 5.26
CA ARG A 68 -2.07 -2.43 5.40
C ARG A 68 -2.16 -1.96 6.84
N LYS A 69 -2.38 -2.86 7.80
CA LYS A 69 -2.42 -2.52 9.23
C LYS A 69 -1.05 -2.07 9.76
N LYS A 70 0.03 -2.68 9.27
CA LYS A 70 1.41 -2.32 9.63
C LYS A 70 1.90 -1.05 8.95
N GLN A 71 1.28 -0.66 7.83
CA GLN A 71 1.62 0.57 7.15
C GLN A 71 1.27 1.76 8.06
N LYS A 72 2.28 2.52 8.48
CA LYS A 72 2.10 3.74 9.25
C LYS A 72 1.40 4.77 8.35
N THR A 73 0.14 5.07 8.63
CA THR A 73 -0.56 6.20 8.02
C THR A 73 0.07 7.48 8.56
N ILE A 74 0.65 8.27 7.68
CA ILE A 74 1.18 9.59 8.01
C ILE A 74 0.11 10.58 7.54
N ASP A 75 -0.62 11.18 8.47
CA ASP A 75 -1.61 12.19 8.12
C ASP A 75 -0.94 13.57 8.02
N VAL A 76 -1.51 14.43 7.18
CA VAL A 76 -1.12 15.84 7.13
C VAL A 76 -2.11 16.64 7.97
N LYS A 77 -1.67 17.10 9.16
CA LYS A 77 -2.45 17.99 10.02
C LYS A 77 -2.20 19.43 9.61
N GLU A 78 -3.25 20.13 9.19
CA GLU A 78 -3.17 21.55 8.83
C GLU A 78 -3.43 22.44 10.06
N ILE A 79 -2.52 23.37 10.34
CA ILE A 79 -2.66 24.35 11.44
C ILE A 79 -2.65 25.75 10.85
N LYS A 80 -3.68 26.53 11.16
CA LYS A 80 -3.86 27.88 10.64
C LYS A 80 -3.43 28.93 11.67
N MET A 81 -2.48 29.77 11.29
CA MET A 81 -1.98 30.88 12.09
C MET A 81 -2.37 32.23 11.49
N ARG A 82 -2.35 33.27 12.32
CA ARG A 82 -2.57 34.66 11.90
C ARG A 82 -1.37 35.49 12.33
N PRO A 83 -1.03 36.58 11.61
CA PRO A 83 0.09 37.44 11.97
C PRO A 83 -0.03 38.05 13.38
N ASN A 84 -1.25 38.49 13.74
CA ASN A 84 -1.56 39.05 15.05
C ASN A 84 -2.08 37.97 16.03
N ILE A 85 -1.42 36.81 16.09
CA ILE A 85 -1.78 35.75 17.02
C ILE A 85 -1.43 36.16 18.46
N ASP A 86 -2.35 35.87 19.39
CA ASP A 86 -2.08 36.07 20.82
C ASP A 86 -1.04 35.05 21.32
N THR A 87 -0.18 35.44 22.25
CA THR A 87 0.88 34.58 22.81
C THR A 87 0.34 33.27 23.34
N HIS A 88 -0.82 33.28 24.02
CA HIS A 88 -1.42 32.06 24.55
C HIS A 88 -1.94 31.14 23.44
N ASP A 89 -2.58 31.69 22.40
CA ASP A 89 -3.06 30.92 21.24
C ASP A 89 -1.89 30.32 20.43
N TYR A 90 -0.77 31.06 20.33
CA TYR A 90 0.46 30.57 19.72
C TYR A 90 1.04 29.37 20.48
N GLU A 91 1.19 29.47 21.80
CA GLU A 91 1.71 28.38 22.63
C GLU A 91 0.83 27.12 22.56
N VAL A 92 -0.49 27.27 22.54
CA VAL A 92 -1.43 26.14 22.39
C VAL A 92 -1.26 25.44 21.04
N LYS A 93 -1.11 26.22 19.95
CA LYS A 93 -0.86 25.67 18.61
C LYS A 93 0.51 25.01 18.52
N MET A 94 1.54 25.61 19.10
CA MET A 94 2.88 25.02 19.15
C MET A 94 2.89 23.69 19.92
N ARG A 95 2.19 23.59 21.06
CA ARG A 95 2.04 22.30 21.77
C ARG A 95 1.39 21.23 20.90
N SER A 96 0.38 21.62 20.12
CA SER A 96 -0.30 20.72 19.17
C SER A 96 0.62 20.29 18.03
N ILE A 97 1.43 21.20 17.49
CA ILE A 97 2.45 20.91 16.45
C ILE A 97 3.44 19.87 16.97
N HIS A 98 4.01 20.10 18.15
CA HIS A 98 4.98 19.17 18.75
C HIS A 98 4.36 17.78 18.99
N ARG A 99 3.11 17.73 19.47
CA ARG A 99 2.38 16.46 19.64
C ARG A 99 2.21 15.72 18.30
N PHE A 100 1.73 16.39 17.25
CA PHE A 100 1.51 15.74 15.95
C PHE A 100 2.81 15.25 15.31
N ILE A 101 3.89 16.02 15.41
CA ILE A 101 5.22 15.59 14.95
C ILE A 101 5.71 14.39 15.78
N GLY A 102 5.51 14.40 17.10
CA GLY A 102 5.87 13.29 17.99
C GLY A 102 5.10 12.00 17.69
N GLU A 103 3.84 12.11 17.29
CA GLU A 103 3.00 10.98 16.81
C GLU A 103 3.45 10.50 15.41
N GLY A 104 4.24 11.31 14.69
CA GLY A 104 4.81 11.01 13.38
C GLY A 104 3.95 11.47 12.20
N ASP A 105 2.99 12.36 12.45
CA ASP A 105 2.23 13.06 11.43
C ASP A 105 3.04 14.21 10.83
N LYS A 106 2.69 14.59 9.61
CA LYS A 106 3.22 15.81 8.98
C LYS A 106 2.34 16.98 9.36
N VAL A 107 2.95 18.11 9.69
CA VAL A 107 2.22 19.33 9.98
C VAL A 107 2.39 20.32 8.84
N LYS A 108 1.28 20.83 8.32
CA LYS A 108 1.25 21.95 7.37
C LYS A 108 0.78 23.19 8.10
N VAL A 109 1.68 24.14 8.34
CA VAL A 109 1.33 25.42 8.93
C VAL A 109 0.98 26.41 7.82
N THR A 110 -0.24 26.92 7.84
CA THR A 110 -0.72 27.93 6.89
C THR A 110 -0.96 29.23 7.63
N MET A 111 -0.28 30.30 7.23
CA MET A 111 -0.52 31.62 7.77
C MET A 111 -1.53 32.37 6.90
N ARG A 112 -2.59 32.86 7.53
CA ARG A 112 -3.65 33.60 6.84
C ARG A 112 -3.52 35.10 7.12
N PHE A 113 -3.24 35.85 6.07
CA PHE A 113 -3.24 37.31 6.07
C PHE A 113 -4.64 37.85 5.73
N ARG A 114 -5.07 38.96 6.32
CA ARG A 114 -6.32 39.66 5.96
C ARG A 114 -6.04 41.11 5.53
N GLY A 115 -6.60 41.51 4.39
CA GLY A 115 -6.59 42.91 3.93
C GLY A 115 -5.19 43.48 3.71
N ARG A 116 -4.87 44.61 4.37
CA ARG A 116 -3.60 45.35 4.23
C ARG A 116 -2.36 44.61 4.80
N GLU A 117 -2.56 43.45 5.44
CA GLU A 117 -1.49 42.63 6.02
C GLU A 117 -0.66 41.86 4.97
N MET A 118 -1.13 41.77 3.71
CA MET A 118 -0.37 41.13 2.63
C MET A 118 0.97 41.81 2.31
N VAL A 119 1.11 43.10 2.69
CA VAL A 119 2.33 43.90 2.48
C VAL A 119 3.44 43.51 3.47
N HIS A 120 3.10 42.89 4.60
CA HIS A 120 4.05 42.52 5.66
C HIS A 120 4.28 41.01 5.73
N GLN A 121 4.65 40.39 4.59
CA GLN A 121 5.06 38.97 4.58
C GLN A 121 6.25 38.69 5.51
N GLU A 122 7.08 39.70 5.77
CA GLU A 122 8.26 39.61 6.65
C GLU A 122 7.88 39.39 8.12
N ILE A 123 6.73 39.90 8.59
CA ILE A 123 6.23 39.64 9.96
C ILE A 123 5.95 38.15 10.16
N GLY A 124 5.50 37.49 9.09
CA GLY A 124 5.22 36.07 9.13
C GLY A 124 6.44 35.14 9.21
N LYS A 125 7.65 35.64 8.90
CA LYS A 125 8.91 34.88 9.05
C LYS A 125 9.50 34.97 10.46
N GLN A 126 9.06 35.96 11.26
CA GLN A 126 9.59 36.22 12.60
C GLN A 126 8.83 35.49 13.72
N VAL A 127 7.69 34.86 13.37
CA VAL A 127 6.85 34.06 14.27
C VAL A 127 7.15 32.58 14.10
#